data_AF-A0A1M7UNB4-F1
#
_entry.id   AF-A0A1M7UNB4-F1
#
_cell.length_a   1.000
_cell.length_b   1.000
_cell.length_c   1.000
_cell.angle_alpha   90.00
_cell.angle_beta   90.00
_cell.angle_gamma   90.00
#
_symmetry.space_group_name_H-M   'P 1'
#
loop_
_entity.id
_entity.type
_entity.pdbx_description
1 polymer ?
#
loop_
_entity_poly.entity_id
_entity_poly.type
_entity_poly.pdbx_seq_one_letter_code
_entity_poly.pdbx_strand_id
1 'polypeptide(L)'
;MGVPDGRILMRRALLTGSAATALVVGTLAPAPAEADERRCSPTRGNVPVCSTDGSAATATFLDPTATVRGARHITLGEQMYVGPFAELLATEHAPITIGQASNAQDNVTVDARGGEGIEVGDDVILAHGSSVLGTASVGVRSRPLPQAVVDAGVDTEGGSVFLSFGAQVDGATVEVDSGVSALARVAPGVTLPSGYLVLPGKNVTTQAEAQDPALGKVRYITQADIAFNEAVLHVNESLAREYTELHRVDPSAVHGANIDPGHTEFNPDADLPSFAGEEQARPDFRNRVIGDVDLADTFARFAQRTGERIAIRADEGEPFVIGHVDEMGDGVVFHALEHTDLHVGDDVRYGAGAIVHGGGRVVVEGQPDEQTVVGDDVRLGDGSVVFRSTIGDGARIGDRSAVVGTDLPAGALVPPGTIVLNGEVFGVVEW
;
A
#
# COMPACT_ATOMS: atom_id res chain seq x y z
N MET A 1 51.06 -57.15 30.05
CA MET A 1 50.78 -58.56 30.43
C MET A 1 49.27 -58.66 30.59
N GLY A 2 48.58 -59.48 29.78
CA GLY A 2 47.16 -59.85 29.97
C GLY A 2 46.12 -59.14 29.07
N VAL A 3 45.83 -59.74 27.91
CA VAL A 3 44.46 -59.81 27.31
C VAL A 3 43.78 -61.04 27.97
N PRO A 4 42.44 -61.21 28.02
CA PRO A 4 41.62 -61.66 26.86
C PRO A 4 40.16 -61.09 26.96
N ASP A 5 39.14 -61.34 26.14
CA ASP A 5 38.86 -61.89 24.81
C ASP A 5 37.37 -61.53 24.57
N GLY A 6 36.91 -61.46 23.32
CA GLY A 6 35.48 -61.21 23.06
C GLY A 6 35.09 -61.21 21.59
N ARG A 7 35.20 -62.37 20.96
CA ARG A 7 35.23 -62.65 19.52
C ARG A 7 33.95 -62.36 18.70
N ILE A 8 34.16 -61.76 17.52
CA ILE A 8 33.94 -62.26 16.14
C ILE A 8 32.59 -62.90 15.78
N LEU A 9 31.90 -62.40 14.74
CA LEU A 9 31.72 -63.05 13.41
C LEU A 9 30.76 -62.30 12.47
N MET A 10 31.29 -61.82 11.34
CA MET A 10 30.54 -61.57 10.11
C MET A 10 30.27 -62.89 9.37
N ARG A 11 29.07 -63.03 8.80
CA ARG A 11 28.78 -63.96 7.70
C ARG A 11 28.11 -63.23 6.54
N ARG A 12 28.59 -63.53 5.33
CA ARG A 12 28.07 -63.09 4.04
C ARG A 12 26.97 -64.03 3.52
N ALA A 13 26.18 -63.44 2.61
CA ALA A 13 25.49 -64.02 1.45
C ALA A 13 24.04 -64.50 1.63
N LEU A 14 23.11 -63.91 0.87
CA LEU A 14 22.64 -64.42 -0.42
C LEU A 14 21.54 -63.50 -1.01
N LEU A 15 21.69 -63.17 -2.30
CA LEU A 15 20.62 -62.64 -3.15
C LEU A 15 19.72 -63.79 -3.60
N THR A 16 18.40 -63.63 -3.46
CA THR A 16 17.38 -64.27 -4.30
C THR A 16 16.16 -63.36 -4.35
N GLY A 17 15.75 -62.98 -5.56
CA GLY A 17 14.56 -62.18 -5.79
C GLY A 17 13.28 -63.02 -5.77
N SER A 18 12.15 -62.35 -5.58
CA SER A 18 10.83 -62.67 -6.14
C SER A 18 9.86 -61.54 -5.77
N ALA A 19 9.14 -61.03 -6.77
CA ALA A 19 8.15 -59.98 -6.64
C ALA A 19 6.89 -60.47 -5.92
N ALA A 20 6.33 -59.64 -5.03
CA ALA A 20 4.94 -59.77 -4.58
C ALA A 20 4.39 -58.38 -4.19
N THR A 21 3.33 -58.03 -4.90
CA THR A 21 2.41 -56.90 -4.83
C THR A 21 2.13 -56.41 -3.39
N ALA A 22 2.47 -55.15 -3.09
CA ALA A 22 2.02 -54.48 -1.89
C ALA A 22 0.62 -53.85 -2.12
N LEU A 23 -0.37 -54.31 -1.37
CA LEU A 23 -1.65 -53.62 -1.19
C LEU A 23 -1.35 -52.22 -0.61
N VAL A 24 -1.75 -51.17 -1.32
CA VAL A 24 -1.86 -49.83 -0.74
C VAL A 24 -3.06 -49.83 0.19
N VAL A 25 -2.82 -49.99 1.49
CA VAL A 25 -3.81 -49.63 2.51
C VAL A 25 -3.78 -48.11 2.59
N GLY A 26 -4.78 -47.48 1.97
CA GLY A 26 -4.99 -46.05 2.10
C GLY A 26 -5.26 -45.69 3.55
N THR A 27 -4.25 -45.16 4.23
CA THR A 27 -4.48 -44.37 5.43
C THR A 27 -5.12 -43.07 4.95
N LEU A 28 -6.44 -42.94 5.19
CA LEU A 28 -7.11 -41.66 5.18
C LEU A 28 -6.44 -40.80 6.26
N ALA A 29 -5.45 -40.00 5.86
CA ALA A 29 -5.03 -38.88 6.64
C ALA A 29 -6.25 -37.94 6.72
N PRO A 30 -6.66 -37.49 7.91
CA PRO A 30 -7.63 -36.40 7.97
C PRO A 30 -7.01 -35.23 7.22
N ALA A 31 -7.75 -34.69 6.26
CA ALA A 31 -7.41 -33.40 5.68
C ALA A 31 -7.20 -32.41 6.84
N PRO A 32 -6.17 -31.55 6.80
CA PRO A 32 -6.15 -30.44 7.72
C PRO A 32 -7.48 -29.72 7.57
N ALA A 33 -8.19 -29.51 8.67
CA ALA A 33 -9.30 -28.57 8.68
C ALA A 33 -8.74 -27.25 8.14
N GLU A 34 -9.31 -26.74 7.05
CA GLU A 34 -9.13 -25.34 6.68
C GLU A 34 -9.35 -24.55 7.97
N ALA A 35 -8.32 -23.81 8.39
CA ALA A 35 -8.51 -22.86 9.47
C ALA A 35 -9.70 -22.00 9.02
N ASP A 36 -10.73 -21.93 9.85
CA ASP A 36 -11.80 -20.96 9.68
C ASP A 36 -11.12 -19.61 9.86
N GLU A 37 -10.53 -19.11 8.77
CA GLU A 37 -9.78 -17.86 8.75
C GLU A 37 -10.72 -16.81 9.26
N ARG A 38 -10.27 -16.12 10.31
CA ARG A 38 -11.05 -15.22 11.13
C ARG A 38 -11.38 -13.95 10.35
N ARG A 39 -12.26 -14.09 9.38
CA ARG A 39 -12.65 -13.04 8.46
C ARG A 39 -13.87 -12.32 9.00
N CYS A 40 -13.95 -11.03 8.71
CA CYS A 40 -15.04 -10.18 9.12
C CYS A 40 -15.79 -9.62 7.91
N SER A 41 -17.11 -9.52 8.00
CA SER A 41 -17.92 -8.78 7.03
C SER A 41 -18.25 -7.41 7.62
N PRO A 42 -17.70 -6.30 7.09
CA PRO A 42 -17.88 -4.99 7.68
C PRO A 42 -19.35 -4.55 7.52
N THR A 43 -20.11 -4.57 8.62
CA THR A 43 -21.46 -4.01 8.69
C THR A 43 -21.43 -2.63 9.33
N ARG A 44 -22.53 -1.87 9.31
CA ARG A 44 -22.62 -0.58 10.02
C ARG A 44 -22.32 -0.68 11.52
N GLY A 45 -22.46 -1.86 12.14
CA GLY A 45 -22.13 -2.08 13.55
C GLY A 45 -20.65 -2.39 13.82
N ASN A 46 -19.87 -2.65 12.75
CA ASN A 46 -18.46 -3.05 12.79
C ASN A 46 -17.54 -2.01 12.14
N VAL A 47 -18.05 -0.80 11.91
CA VAL A 47 -17.24 0.34 11.46
C VAL A 47 -17.12 1.26 12.67
N PRO A 48 -15.90 1.66 13.07
CA PRO A 48 -14.62 1.47 12.36
C PRO A 48 -13.88 0.16 12.69
N VAL A 49 -14.31 -0.63 13.68
CA VAL A 49 -13.56 -1.83 14.12
C VAL A 49 -14.30 -3.12 13.76
N CYS A 50 -13.61 -3.98 13.01
CA CYS A 50 -14.09 -5.27 12.56
C CYS A 50 -13.17 -6.37 13.10
N SER A 51 -13.62 -7.08 14.13
CA SER A 51 -12.82 -8.11 14.83
C SER A 51 -13.67 -9.34 15.15
N THR A 52 -13.05 -10.52 15.09
CA THR A 52 -13.71 -11.81 15.38
C THR A 52 -13.59 -12.24 16.84
N ASP A 53 -12.57 -11.77 17.56
CA ASP A 53 -12.31 -12.10 18.97
C ASP A 53 -12.26 -10.89 19.90
N GLY A 54 -12.41 -9.68 19.35
CA GLY A 54 -12.43 -8.42 20.07
C GLY A 54 -11.04 -7.88 20.45
N SER A 55 -9.93 -8.53 20.05
CA SER A 55 -8.56 -8.02 20.26
C SER A 55 -8.21 -6.89 19.28
N ALA A 56 -7.39 -5.91 19.65
CA ALA A 56 -6.86 -4.93 18.69
C ALA A 56 -5.78 -5.52 17.78
N ALA A 57 -4.98 -6.46 18.30
CA ALA A 57 -3.86 -7.04 17.56
C ALA A 57 -4.30 -7.80 16.30
N THR A 58 -5.56 -8.26 16.26
CA THR A 58 -6.16 -8.99 15.14
C THR A 58 -7.32 -8.22 14.51
N ALA A 59 -7.68 -7.05 15.06
CA ALA A 59 -8.77 -6.26 14.52
C ALA A 59 -8.37 -5.65 13.18
N THR A 60 -9.35 -5.58 12.28
CA THR A 60 -9.27 -4.76 11.09
C THR A 60 -9.89 -3.40 11.40
N PHE A 61 -9.11 -2.34 11.16
CA PHE A 61 -9.57 -0.97 11.28
C PHE A 61 -10.01 -0.44 9.92
N LEU A 62 -11.21 0.11 9.87
CA LEU A 62 -11.76 0.84 8.73
C LEU A 62 -12.01 2.27 9.16
N ASP A 63 -11.27 3.22 8.58
CA ASP A 63 -11.48 4.63 8.86
C ASP A 63 -12.97 4.99 8.68
N PRO A 64 -13.58 5.77 9.57
CA PRO A 64 -15.02 6.07 9.50
C PRO A 64 -15.48 6.74 8.20
N THR A 65 -14.56 7.30 7.42
CA THR A 65 -14.84 7.90 6.11
C THR A 65 -14.81 6.90 4.96
N ALA A 66 -14.36 5.66 5.19
CA ALA A 66 -14.34 4.61 4.19
C ALA A 66 -15.77 4.28 3.72
N THR A 67 -15.94 4.11 2.42
CA THR A 67 -17.23 3.77 1.81
C THR A 67 -17.34 2.29 1.57
N VAL A 68 -18.18 1.62 2.35
CA VAL A 68 -18.53 0.20 2.17
C VAL A 68 -19.93 0.09 1.52
N ARG A 69 -20.00 -0.47 0.32
CA ARG A 69 -21.26 -0.78 -0.40
C ARG A 69 -21.35 -2.27 -0.67
N GLY A 70 -22.47 -2.86 -0.28
CA GLY A 70 -22.64 -4.32 -0.39
C GLY A 70 -21.96 -5.13 0.71
N ALA A 71 -21.72 -4.52 1.89
CA ALA A 71 -21.16 -5.10 3.12
C ALA A 71 -21.30 -6.63 3.32
N ARG A 72 -22.49 -7.20 3.07
CA ARG A 72 -22.76 -8.65 3.22
C ARG A 72 -22.00 -9.55 2.22
N HIS A 73 -21.38 -8.93 1.22
CA HIS A 73 -20.63 -9.55 0.13
C HIS A 73 -19.16 -9.10 0.13
N ILE A 74 -18.73 -8.50 1.24
CA ILE A 74 -17.35 -8.08 1.48
C ILE A 74 -16.84 -8.89 2.66
N THR A 75 -15.67 -9.50 2.47
CA THR A 75 -14.98 -10.30 3.47
C THR A 75 -13.58 -9.74 3.63
N LEU A 76 -13.21 -9.34 4.85
CA LEU A 76 -11.91 -8.79 5.19
C LEU A 76 -11.19 -9.73 6.15
N GLY A 77 -9.88 -9.93 5.96
CA GLY A 77 -9.01 -10.65 6.87
C GLY A 77 -8.78 -9.89 8.18
N GLU A 78 -7.97 -10.48 9.05
CA GLU A 78 -7.52 -9.85 10.30
C GLU A 78 -6.42 -8.81 10.05
N GLN A 79 -6.26 -7.90 11.01
CA GLN A 79 -5.12 -6.97 11.07
C GLN A 79 -4.97 -6.08 9.84
N MET A 80 -6.06 -5.79 9.13
CA MET A 80 -6.02 -4.89 7.99
C MET A 80 -6.18 -3.43 8.42
N TYR A 81 -5.51 -2.55 7.68
CA TYR A 81 -5.76 -1.11 7.71
C TYR A 81 -6.51 -0.67 6.45
N VAL A 82 -7.70 -0.11 6.62
CA VAL A 82 -8.48 0.54 5.54
C VAL A 82 -8.55 2.03 5.84
N GLY A 83 -7.78 2.82 5.08
CA GLY A 83 -7.55 4.23 5.31
C GLY A 83 -8.69 5.15 4.86
N PRO A 84 -8.56 6.46 5.17
CA PRO A 84 -9.51 7.49 4.80
C PRO A 84 -10.01 7.42 3.35
N PHE A 85 -11.33 7.52 3.20
CA PHE A 85 -12.02 7.57 1.90
C PHE A 85 -11.78 6.39 0.97
N ALA A 86 -11.20 5.28 1.45
CA ALA A 86 -11.14 4.05 0.68
C ALA A 86 -12.56 3.55 0.34
N GLU A 87 -12.73 2.99 -0.85
CA GLU A 87 -14.03 2.55 -1.35
C GLU A 87 -14.02 1.04 -1.63
N LEU A 88 -14.89 0.30 -0.94
CA LEU A 88 -15.09 -1.13 -1.12
C LEU A 88 -16.51 -1.37 -1.65
N LEU A 89 -16.62 -1.72 -2.93
CA LEU A 89 -17.88 -1.69 -3.67
C LEU A 89 -18.22 -3.06 -4.26
N ALA A 90 -19.08 -3.81 -3.57
CA ALA A 90 -19.46 -5.18 -3.93
C ALA A 90 -20.96 -5.34 -4.24
N THR A 91 -21.30 -6.43 -4.93
CA THR A 91 -22.67 -6.92 -5.10
C THR A 91 -22.75 -8.42 -4.85
N GLU A 92 -23.95 -9.00 -4.90
CA GLU A 92 -24.13 -10.45 -4.73
C GLU A 92 -23.46 -11.27 -5.84
N HIS A 93 -23.36 -10.71 -7.03
CA HIS A 93 -22.74 -11.36 -8.19
C HIS A 93 -21.29 -10.93 -8.41
N ALA A 94 -20.77 -10.05 -7.55
CA ALA A 94 -19.40 -9.55 -7.60
C ALA A 94 -18.93 -9.26 -6.17
N PRO A 95 -18.64 -10.32 -5.39
CA PRO A 95 -18.16 -10.17 -4.02
C PRO A 95 -16.72 -9.65 -4.00
N ILE A 96 -16.30 -9.13 -2.84
CA ILE A 96 -14.92 -8.75 -2.55
C ILE A 96 -14.42 -9.60 -1.39
N THR A 97 -13.25 -10.19 -1.55
CA THR A 97 -12.47 -10.78 -0.45
C THR A 97 -11.12 -10.10 -0.40
N ILE A 98 -10.67 -9.69 0.78
CA ILE A 98 -9.31 -9.20 1.02
C ILE A 98 -8.72 -10.00 2.19
N GLY A 99 -7.51 -10.53 2.00
CA GLY A 99 -6.79 -11.34 2.97
C GLY A 99 -6.28 -10.56 4.16
N GLN A 100 -5.66 -11.27 5.11
CA GLN A 100 -5.14 -10.70 6.35
C GLN A 100 -3.87 -9.86 6.09
N ALA A 101 -3.53 -8.99 7.04
CA ALA A 101 -2.35 -8.10 7.02
C ALA A 101 -2.24 -7.20 5.77
N SER A 102 -3.23 -7.23 4.88
CA SER A 102 -3.33 -6.37 3.71
C SER A 102 -3.82 -4.99 4.12
N ASN A 103 -3.53 -3.99 3.28
CA ASN A 103 -3.98 -2.63 3.51
C ASN A 103 -4.60 -2.01 2.25
N ALA A 104 -5.62 -1.17 2.49
CA ALA A 104 -6.27 -0.34 1.50
C ALA A 104 -6.16 1.11 1.95
N GLN A 105 -5.13 1.80 1.49
CA GLN A 105 -4.77 3.13 1.97
C GLN A 105 -5.72 4.23 1.44
N ASP A 106 -5.36 5.48 1.68
CA ASP A 106 -6.18 6.65 1.41
C ASP A 106 -6.66 6.71 -0.04
N ASN A 107 -7.96 6.94 -0.23
CA ASN A 107 -8.61 7.02 -1.55
C ASN A 107 -8.41 5.78 -2.45
N VAL A 108 -8.02 4.61 -1.91
CA VAL A 108 -8.02 3.35 -2.67
C VAL A 108 -9.43 2.99 -3.13
N THR A 109 -9.55 2.43 -4.33
CA THR A 109 -10.82 1.92 -4.85
C THR A 109 -10.74 0.43 -5.15
N VAL A 110 -11.57 -0.37 -4.49
CA VAL A 110 -11.82 -1.77 -4.83
C VAL A 110 -13.27 -1.87 -5.31
N ASP A 111 -13.45 -1.87 -6.62
CA ASP A 111 -14.78 -1.87 -7.25
C ASP A 111 -15.01 -3.12 -8.10
N ALA A 112 -15.68 -4.10 -7.51
CA ALA A 112 -16.06 -5.33 -8.19
C ALA A 112 -17.29 -5.12 -9.10
N ARG A 113 -18.00 -3.98 -9.01
CA ARG A 113 -19.20 -3.71 -9.80
C ARG A 113 -18.80 -3.62 -11.27
N GLY A 114 -19.29 -4.57 -12.07
CA GLY A 114 -18.94 -4.68 -13.49
C GLY A 114 -18.11 -5.92 -13.83
N GLY A 115 -17.67 -6.67 -12.83
CA GLY A 115 -17.07 -8.01 -12.98
C GLY A 115 -17.86 -9.11 -12.28
N GLU A 116 -17.15 -10.19 -11.96
CA GLU A 116 -17.64 -11.39 -11.27
C GLU A 116 -17.13 -11.48 -9.82
N GLY A 117 -16.27 -10.54 -9.40
CA GLY A 117 -15.71 -10.46 -8.05
C GLY A 117 -14.24 -10.05 -8.05
N ILE A 118 -13.76 -9.62 -6.88
CA ILE A 118 -12.36 -9.31 -6.65
C ILE A 118 -11.86 -10.15 -5.47
N GLU A 119 -10.73 -10.81 -5.67
CA GLU A 119 -10.03 -11.53 -4.61
C GLU A 119 -8.63 -10.94 -4.43
N VAL A 120 -8.38 -10.40 -3.25
CA VAL A 120 -7.07 -9.93 -2.82
C VAL A 120 -6.58 -10.91 -1.74
N GLY A 121 -5.37 -11.42 -1.91
CA GLY A 121 -4.73 -12.35 -0.98
C GLY A 121 -4.25 -11.67 0.29
N ASP A 122 -3.42 -12.38 1.04
CA ASP A 122 -2.74 -11.86 2.23
C ASP A 122 -1.56 -10.98 1.81
N ASP A 123 -1.10 -10.11 2.72
CA ASP A 123 0.12 -9.30 2.53
C ASP A 123 0.13 -8.45 1.24
N VAL A 124 -1.05 -7.94 0.85
CA VAL A 124 -1.22 -7.05 -0.30
C VAL A 124 -1.34 -5.59 0.14
N ILE A 125 -0.52 -4.75 -0.47
CA ILE A 125 -0.47 -3.32 -0.24
C ILE A 125 -1.17 -2.62 -1.40
N LEU A 126 -2.31 -2.01 -1.13
CA LEU A 126 -2.99 -1.10 -2.04
C LEU A 126 -2.66 0.33 -1.58
N ALA A 127 -1.64 0.95 -2.17
CA ALA A 127 -1.19 2.28 -1.78
C ALA A 127 -2.15 3.38 -2.26
N HIS A 128 -1.94 4.61 -1.75
CA HIS A 128 -2.85 5.73 -1.94
C HIS A 128 -3.32 5.93 -3.40
N GLY A 129 -4.63 6.07 -3.58
CA GLY A 129 -5.26 6.29 -4.88
C GLY A 129 -5.17 5.12 -5.88
N SER A 130 -4.61 3.97 -5.49
CA SER A 130 -4.61 2.78 -6.35
C SER A 130 -6.01 2.19 -6.52
N SER A 131 -6.21 1.40 -7.58
CA SER A 131 -7.51 0.81 -7.90
C SER A 131 -7.44 -0.64 -8.36
N VAL A 132 -8.40 -1.45 -7.91
CA VAL A 132 -8.66 -2.81 -8.37
C VAL A 132 -10.10 -2.89 -8.86
N LEU A 133 -10.30 -3.19 -10.14
CA LEU A 133 -11.58 -3.04 -10.83
C LEU A 133 -12.04 -4.32 -11.52
N GLY A 134 -13.36 -4.53 -11.57
CA GLY A 134 -13.98 -5.59 -12.38
C GLY A 134 -13.73 -6.99 -11.81
N THR A 135 -13.31 -7.93 -12.66
CA THR A 135 -12.95 -9.30 -12.24
C THR A 135 -11.43 -9.41 -12.06
N ALA A 136 -10.94 -9.31 -10.83
CA ALA A 136 -9.51 -9.25 -10.56
C ALA A 136 -9.05 -10.21 -9.45
N SER A 137 -7.78 -10.61 -9.52
CA SER A 137 -7.11 -11.43 -8.50
C SER A 137 -5.74 -10.85 -8.19
N VAL A 138 -5.46 -10.47 -6.95
CA VAL A 138 -4.20 -9.81 -6.55
C VAL A 138 -3.60 -10.57 -5.38
N GLY A 139 -2.39 -11.10 -5.49
CA GLY A 139 -1.71 -11.80 -4.39
C GLY A 139 -2.32 -13.15 -3.98
N VAL A 140 -3.22 -13.73 -4.77
CA VAL A 140 -3.90 -15.01 -4.42
C VAL A 140 -3.08 -16.24 -4.83
N ARG A 141 -2.36 -16.12 -5.94
CA ARG A 141 -1.61 -17.22 -6.56
C ARG A 141 -0.17 -16.80 -6.74
N SER A 142 0.72 -17.78 -6.65
CA SER A 142 2.14 -17.62 -6.93
C SER A 142 2.59 -18.65 -7.97
N ARG A 143 3.72 -18.37 -8.62
CA ARG A 143 4.44 -19.33 -9.46
C ARG A 143 5.94 -19.23 -9.21
N PRO A 144 6.73 -20.23 -9.64
CA PRO A 144 8.18 -20.18 -9.45
C PRO A 144 8.80 -18.90 -10.03
N LEU A 145 9.66 -18.26 -9.23
CA LEU A 145 10.35 -17.03 -9.61
C LEU A 145 11.22 -17.26 -10.87
N PRO A 146 11.38 -16.25 -11.73
CA PRO A 146 12.31 -16.30 -12.84
C PRO A 146 13.74 -16.62 -12.35
N GLN A 147 14.50 -17.41 -13.12
CA GLN A 147 15.86 -17.79 -12.74
C GLN A 147 16.75 -16.56 -12.47
N ALA A 148 16.53 -15.44 -13.17
CA ALA A 148 17.25 -14.20 -12.93
C ALA A 148 17.03 -13.61 -11.53
N VAL A 149 15.82 -13.76 -10.96
CA VAL A 149 15.49 -13.32 -9.60
C VAL A 149 16.14 -14.26 -8.58
N VAL A 150 16.08 -15.57 -8.85
CA VAL A 150 16.73 -16.60 -8.01
C VAL A 150 18.25 -16.42 -7.99
N ASP A 151 18.86 -16.20 -9.15
CA ASP A 151 20.32 -15.99 -9.29
C ASP A 151 20.77 -14.69 -8.62
N ALA A 152 19.90 -13.68 -8.56
CA ALA A 152 20.14 -12.45 -7.81
C ALA A 152 20.02 -12.64 -6.28
N GLY A 153 19.55 -13.81 -5.82
CA GLY A 153 19.44 -14.13 -4.40
C GLY A 153 18.35 -13.35 -3.68
N VAL A 154 17.28 -12.94 -4.38
CA VAL A 154 16.14 -12.25 -3.76
C VAL A 154 15.42 -13.23 -2.83
N ASP A 155 15.34 -12.86 -1.55
CA ASP A 155 14.46 -13.51 -0.59
C ASP A 155 13.10 -12.81 -0.62
N THR A 156 12.03 -13.58 -0.64
CA THR A 156 10.65 -13.06 -0.74
C THR A 156 9.97 -12.96 0.62
N GLU A 157 10.61 -13.48 1.68
CA GLU A 157 10.23 -13.29 3.09
C GLU A 157 8.75 -13.59 3.45
N GLY A 158 8.08 -14.44 2.64
CA GLY A 158 6.66 -14.80 2.83
C GLY A 158 5.78 -14.42 1.63
N GLY A 159 6.23 -13.43 0.87
CA GLY A 159 5.69 -12.98 -0.41
C GLY A 159 4.58 -11.94 -0.28
N SER A 160 4.68 -10.88 -1.08
CA SER A 160 3.77 -9.73 -1.02
C SER A 160 3.45 -9.18 -2.41
N VAL A 161 2.44 -8.31 -2.48
CA VAL A 161 2.13 -7.53 -3.69
C VAL A 161 2.02 -6.06 -3.36
N PHE A 162 2.62 -5.19 -4.19
CA PHE A 162 2.54 -3.74 -4.02
C PHE A 162 1.91 -3.05 -5.23
N LEU A 163 0.74 -2.43 -5.02
CA LEU A 163 0.14 -1.50 -5.98
C LEU A 163 0.42 -0.08 -5.52
N SER A 164 1.29 0.61 -6.25
CA SER A 164 1.78 1.94 -5.91
C SER A 164 0.75 3.05 -6.22
N PHE A 165 1.16 4.30 -5.99
CA PHE A 165 0.32 5.50 -6.09
C PHE A 165 -0.40 5.60 -7.43
N GLY A 166 -1.74 5.63 -7.40
CA GLY A 166 -2.55 5.71 -8.60
C GLY A 166 -2.40 4.53 -9.59
N ALA A 167 -1.82 3.41 -9.16
CA ALA A 167 -1.73 2.20 -9.96
C ALA A 167 -3.12 1.58 -10.18
N GLN A 168 -3.30 0.84 -11.29
CA GLN A 168 -4.57 0.20 -11.60
C GLN A 168 -4.41 -1.27 -12.02
N VAL A 169 -5.20 -2.14 -11.38
CA VAL A 169 -5.43 -3.52 -11.81
C VAL A 169 -6.87 -3.60 -12.29
N ASP A 170 -7.08 -3.67 -13.60
CA ASP A 170 -8.42 -3.68 -14.21
C ASP A 170 -8.68 -5.04 -14.85
N GLY A 171 -9.56 -5.85 -14.27
CA GLY A 171 -9.94 -7.14 -14.83
C GLY A 171 -8.79 -8.15 -14.96
N ALA A 172 -7.74 -8.02 -14.15
CA ALA A 172 -6.46 -8.68 -14.33
C ALA A 172 -6.04 -9.55 -13.15
N THR A 173 -5.00 -10.37 -13.34
CA THR A 173 -4.35 -11.14 -12.27
C THR A 173 -2.96 -10.56 -11.98
N VAL A 174 -2.65 -10.32 -10.71
CA VAL A 174 -1.34 -9.93 -10.22
C VAL A 174 -0.94 -10.96 -9.17
N GLU A 175 0.12 -11.72 -9.41
CA GLU A 175 0.54 -12.82 -8.54
C GLU A 175 1.39 -12.34 -7.35
N VAL A 176 1.55 -13.19 -6.34
CA VAL A 176 2.47 -12.92 -5.21
C VAL A 176 3.90 -12.65 -5.74
N ASP A 177 4.66 -11.84 -5.03
CA ASP A 177 6.02 -11.40 -5.39
C ASP A 177 6.04 -10.53 -6.65
N SER A 178 5.08 -9.62 -6.76
CA SER A 178 4.99 -8.71 -7.90
C SER A 178 4.53 -7.32 -7.50
N GLY A 179 4.63 -6.37 -8.43
CA GLY A 179 4.22 -4.99 -8.14
C GLY A 179 3.79 -4.20 -9.36
N VAL A 180 2.99 -3.16 -9.13
CA VAL A 180 2.54 -2.21 -10.15
C VAL A 180 2.93 -0.82 -9.70
N SER A 181 3.90 -0.21 -10.38
CA SER A 181 4.45 1.09 -9.98
C SER A 181 3.48 2.25 -10.18
N ALA A 182 3.86 3.43 -9.69
CA ALA A 182 3.03 4.62 -9.73
C ALA A 182 2.48 4.90 -11.14
N LEU A 183 1.18 5.16 -11.21
CA LEU A 183 0.43 5.44 -12.44
C LEU A 183 0.53 4.35 -13.52
N ALA A 184 0.95 3.13 -13.17
CA ALA A 184 0.99 2.00 -14.09
C ALA A 184 -0.33 1.20 -14.05
N ARG A 185 -0.60 0.43 -15.10
CA ARG A 185 -1.83 -0.33 -15.26
C ARG A 185 -1.58 -1.73 -15.82
N VAL A 186 -2.30 -2.70 -15.26
CA VAL A 186 -2.45 -4.05 -15.83
C VAL A 186 -3.88 -4.20 -16.35
N ALA A 187 -4.01 -4.42 -17.67
CA ALA A 187 -5.29 -4.43 -18.38
C ALA A 187 -6.05 -5.76 -18.28
N PRO A 188 -7.36 -5.79 -18.63
CA PRO A 188 -8.19 -6.98 -18.48
C PRO A 188 -7.64 -8.23 -19.17
N GLY A 189 -7.71 -9.36 -18.47
CA GLY A 189 -7.28 -10.67 -18.95
C GLY A 189 -5.77 -10.91 -18.95
N VAL A 190 -4.95 -9.93 -18.54
CA VAL A 190 -3.50 -10.11 -18.38
C VAL A 190 -3.17 -10.67 -17.00
N THR A 191 -2.15 -11.52 -16.93
CA THR A 191 -1.53 -11.96 -15.67
C THR A 191 -0.13 -11.38 -15.53
N LEU A 192 0.13 -10.56 -14.50
CA LEU A 192 1.48 -10.22 -14.06
C LEU A 192 2.00 -11.38 -13.20
N PRO A 193 3.01 -12.15 -13.67
CA PRO A 193 3.50 -13.31 -12.94
C PRO A 193 4.40 -12.93 -11.77
N SER A 194 4.57 -13.85 -10.83
CA SER A 194 5.54 -13.72 -9.73
C SER A 194 6.95 -13.37 -10.24
N GLY A 195 7.62 -12.48 -9.52
CA GLY A 195 8.97 -12.01 -9.82
C GLY A 195 9.05 -10.77 -10.71
N TYR A 196 7.92 -10.15 -11.08
CA TYR A 196 7.87 -9.00 -12.00
C TYR A 196 7.26 -7.76 -11.37
N LEU A 197 7.75 -6.60 -11.80
CA LEU A 197 7.21 -5.30 -11.43
C LEU A 197 6.94 -4.48 -12.70
N VAL A 198 5.72 -3.95 -12.82
CA VAL A 198 5.34 -3.04 -13.90
C VAL A 198 5.95 -1.68 -13.64
N LEU A 199 6.64 -1.15 -14.64
CA LEU A 199 7.37 0.11 -14.54
C LEU A 199 6.41 1.32 -14.46
N PRO A 200 6.83 2.45 -13.87
CA PRO A 200 6.00 3.64 -13.71
C PRO A 200 5.35 4.13 -15.02
N GLY A 201 4.07 4.48 -14.96
CA GLY A 201 3.28 4.98 -16.09
C GLY A 201 2.93 3.94 -17.18
N LYS A 202 3.45 2.71 -17.09
CA LYS A 202 3.28 1.70 -18.14
C LYS A 202 1.89 1.08 -18.15
N ASN A 203 1.35 0.86 -19.34
CA ASN A 203 0.10 0.12 -19.58
C ASN A 203 0.43 -1.25 -20.18
N VAL A 204 0.23 -2.30 -19.38
CA VAL A 204 0.45 -3.70 -19.79
C VAL A 204 -0.87 -4.24 -20.35
N THR A 205 -0.89 -4.52 -21.65
CA THR A 205 -2.12 -4.92 -22.37
C THR A 205 -2.06 -6.32 -22.95
N THR A 206 -0.88 -6.95 -22.93
CA THR A 206 -0.67 -8.30 -23.43
C THR A 206 0.13 -9.14 -22.45
N GLN A 207 -0.05 -10.46 -22.52
CA GLN A 207 0.72 -11.38 -21.67
C GLN A 207 2.23 -11.32 -21.95
N ALA A 208 2.64 -11.02 -23.19
CA ALA A 208 4.05 -10.86 -23.53
C ALA A 208 4.68 -9.67 -22.79
N GLU A 209 4.00 -8.52 -22.78
CA GLU A 209 4.43 -7.33 -22.04
C GLU A 209 4.56 -7.57 -20.54
N ALA A 210 3.73 -8.45 -19.96
CA ALA A 210 3.73 -8.76 -18.54
C ALA A 210 4.92 -9.64 -18.09
N GLN A 211 5.64 -10.29 -19.02
CA GLN A 211 6.63 -11.32 -18.69
C GLN A 211 7.96 -11.21 -19.44
N ASP A 212 8.07 -10.25 -20.37
CA ASP A 212 9.31 -9.98 -21.11
C ASP A 212 9.83 -8.57 -20.80
N PRO A 213 10.86 -8.43 -19.94
CA PRO A 213 11.45 -7.14 -19.63
C PRO A 213 12.01 -6.41 -20.86
N ALA A 214 12.36 -7.12 -21.94
CA ALA A 214 12.89 -6.51 -23.16
C ALA A 214 11.84 -5.66 -23.90
N LEU A 215 10.55 -5.84 -23.59
CA LEU A 215 9.45 -5.01 -24.11
C LEU A 215 9.28 -3.69 -23.35
N GLY A 216 10.07 -3.45 -22.29
CA GLY A 216 10.15 -2.15 -21.62
C GLY A 216 8.91 -1.79 -20.78
N LYS A 217 8.08 -2.77 -20.42
CA LYS A 217 6.90 -2.58 -19.57
C LYS A 217 7.13 -3.04 -18.14
N VAL A 218 7.97 -4.06 -17.96
CA VAL A 218 8.24 -4.69 -16.68
C VAL A 218 9.73 -4.79 -16.44
N ARG A 219 10.12 -4.93 -15.17
CA ARG A 219 11.43 -5.40 -14.73
C ARG A 219 11.26 -6.55 -13.74
N TYR A 220 12.35 -7.23 -13.43
CA TYR A 220 12.36 -8.14 -12.29
C TYR A 220 12.29 -7.36 -10.97
N ILE A 221 11.67 -7.96 -9.96
CA ILE A 221 11.76 -7.48 -8.58
C ILE A 221 13.19 -7.58 -8.05
N THR A 222 13.48 -6.80 -7.04
CA THR A 222 14.78 -6.72 -6.35
C THR A 222 14.58 -6.87 -4.85
N GLN A 223 15.66 -7.13 -4.10
CA GLN A 223 15.57 -7.18 -2.63
C GLN A 223 15.07 -5.86 -2.04
N ALA A 224 15.37 -4.72 -2.66
CA ALA A 224 14.89 -3.42 -2.21
C ALA A 224 13.36 -3.27 -2.37
N ASP A 225 12.76 -3.91 -3.37
CA ASP A 225 11.30 -3.92 -3.52
C ASP A 225 10.65 -4.76 -2.41
N ILE A 226 11.25 -5.91 -2.06
CA ILE A 226 10.75 -6.77 -0.98
C ILE A 226 10.86 -6.04 0.37
N ALA A 227 12.04 -5.53 0.71
CA ALA A 227 12.26 -4.82 1.97
C ALA A 227 11.35 -3.59 2.12
N PHE A 228 11.07 -2.89 1.01
CA PHE A 228 10.12 -1.78 1.02
C PHE A 228 8.68 -2.26 1.32
N ASN A 229 8.24 -3.37 0.72
CA ASN A 229 6.92 -3.91 0.99
C ASN A 229 6.76 -4.35 2.46
N GLU A 230 7.76 -5.00 3.03
CA GLU A 230 7.75 -5.42 4.43
C GLU A 230 7.61 -4.25 5.39
N ALA A 231 8.37 -3.17 5.17
CA ALA A 231 8.26 -1.96 5.97
C ALA A 231 6.83 -1.40 5.91
N VAL A 232 6.22 -1.33 4.72
CA VAL A 232 4.85 -0.83 4.56
C VAL A 232 3.82 -1.75 5.24
N LEU A 233 3.97 -3.07 5.14
CA LEU A 233 3.09 -4.03 5.84
C LEU A 233 3.18 -3.84 7.36
N HIS A 234 4.40 -3.78 7.89
CA HIS A 234 4.65 -3.60 9.32
C HIS A 234 4.02 -2.32 9.88
N VAL A 235 4.17 -1.21 9.17
CA VAL A 235 3.55 0.07 9.54
C VAL A 235 2.03 -0.07 9.58
N ASN A 236 1.43 -0.60 8.50
CA ASN A 236 -0.03 -0.65 8.38
C ASN A 236 -0.67 -1.63 9.39
N GLU A 237 0.01 -2.72 9.73
CA GLU A 237 -0.38 -3.59 10.84
C GLU A 237 -0.41 -2.85 12.19
N SER A 238 0.60 -2.02 12.44
CA SER A 238 0.67 -1.19 13.65
C SER A 238 -0.43 -0.13 13.67
N LEU A 239 -0.67 0.55 12.54
CA LEU A 239 -1.76 1.51 12.41
C LEU A 239 -3.14 0.86 12.65
N ALA A 240 -3.39 -0.33 12.07
CA ALA A 240 -4.65 -1.05 12.31
C ALA A 240 -4.91 -1.30 13.80
N ARG A 241 -3.86 -1.70 14.53
CA ARG A 241 -3.93 -1.94 15.97
C ARG A 241 -4.16 -0.65 16.75
N GLU A 242 -3.34 0.37 16.54
CA GLU A 242 -3.37 1.57 17.38
C GLU A 242 -4.61 2.43 17.11
N TYR A 243 -5.08 2.52 15.86
CA TYR A 243 -6.37 3.16 15.58
C TYR A 243 -7.56 2.41 16.17
N THR A 244 -7.49 1.08 16.26
CA THR A 244 -8.50 0.28 16.95
C THR A 244 -8.54 0.62 18.44
N GLU A 245 -7.38 0.77 19.09
CA GLU A 245 -7.32 1.16 20.50
C GLU A 245 -7.76 2.61 20.72
N LEU A 246 -7.33 3.54 19.85
CA LEU A 246 -7.78 4.93 19.90
C LEU A 246 -9.31 5.03 19.83
N HIS A 247 -9.95 4.31 18.89
CA HIS A 247 -11.40 4.27 18.78
C HIS A 247 -12.09 3.72 20.03
N ARG A 248 -11.52 2.70 20.68
CA ARG A 248 -12.09 2.12 21.91
C ARG A 248 -12.03 3.09 23.08
N VAL A 249 -10.98 3.90 23.16
CA VAL A 249 -10.80 4.92 24.19
C VAL A 249 -11.69 6.12 23.94
N ASP A 250 -11.65 6.67 22.73
CA ASP A 250 -12.48 7.79 22.29
C ASP A 250 -12.95 7.58 20.84
N PRO A 251 -14.21 7.14 20.64
CA PRO A 251 -14.76 6.95 19.32
C PRO A 251 -14.72 8.18 18.42
N SER A 252 -14.70 9.40 18.99
CA SER A 252 -14.67 10.64 18.22
C SER A 252 -13.27 11.01 17.69
N ALA A 253 -12.21 10.46 18.30
CA ALA A 253 -10.82 10.74 17.93
C ALA A 253 -10.47 10.24 16.52
N VAL A 254 -11.15 9.20 16.03
CA VAL A 254 -10.94 8.66 14.67
C VAL A 254 -11.75 9.39 13.59
N HIS A 255 -12.30 10.57 13.87
CA HIS A 255 -13.08 11.38 12.93
C HIS A 255 -12.48 12.76 12.70
N GLY A 256 -12.69 13.30 11.50
CA GLY A 256 -12.37 14.69 11.15
C GLY A 256 -10.89 15.04 11.26
N ALA A 257 -10.60 16.30 11.60
CA ALA A 257 -9.23 16.70 11.97
C ALA A 257 -9.00 16.36 13.45
N ASN A 258 -8.03 15.51 13.76
CA ASN A 258 -7.92 14.97 15.11
C ASN A 258 -6.56 14.35 15.40
N ILE A 259 -6.43 13.87 16.64
CA ILE A 259 -5.23 13.20 17.13
C ILE A 259 -4.97 11.94 16.33
N ASP A 260 -3.70 11.66 16.04
CA ASP A 260 -3.26 10.35 15.58
C ASP A 260 -3.23 9.35 16.76
N PRO A 261 -3.02 8.05 16.51
CA PRO A 261 -3.11 7.08 17.59
C PRO A 261 -1.83 7.01 18.43
N GLY A 262 -0.69 7.50 17.93
CA GLY A 262 0.62 7.34 18.52
C GLY A 262 0.96 5.89 18.87
N HIS A 263 1.84 5.72 19.85
CA HIS A 263 2.16 4.43 20.48
C HIS A 263 2.71 3.35 19.53
N THR A 264 3.25 3.74 18.38
CA THR A 264 4.00 2.87 17.48
C THR A 264 5.51 3.07 17.67
N GLU A 265 6.32 2.23 17.01
CA GLU A 265 7.78 2.39 17.03
C GLU A 265 8.25 3.64 16.27
N PHE A 266 7.56 3.96 15.17
CA PHE A 266 7.86 5.09 14.29
C PHE A 266 7.24 6.41 14.75
N ASN A 267 6.14 6.35 15.50
CA ASN A 267 5.41 7.49 16.04
C ASN A 267 4.97 7.19 17.49
N PRO A 268 5.85 7.48 18.48
CA PRO A 268 5.62 7.09 19.87
C PRO A 268 4.62 8.00 20.61
N ASP A 269 4.56 9.27 20.20
CA ASP A 269 3.73 10.31 20.79
C ASP A 269 2.42 10.44 19.99
N ALA A 270 1.43 11.14 20.54
CA ALA A 270 0.13 11.32 19.88
C ALA A 270 -0.18 12.81 19.87
N ASP A 271 -0.42 13.34 18.69
CA ASP A 271 -0.33 14.74 18.36
C ASP A 271 -1.59 15.23 17.62
N LEU A 272 -2.00 16.45 17.96
CA LEU A 272 -3.13 17.11 17.32
C LEU A 272 -2.64 17.98 16.16
N PRO A 273 -3.40 18.08 15.06
CA PRO A 273 -3.11 19.04 14.03
C PRO A 273 -3.26 20.47 14.56
N SER A 274 -2.36 21.35 14.12
CA SER A 274 -2.35 22.78 14.38
C SER A 274 -2.90 23.55 13.19
N PHE A 275 -3.73 24.56 13.45
CA PHE A 275 -4.22 25.50 12.45
C PHE A 275 -3.89 26.92 12.89
N ALA A 276 -2.98 27.58 12.18
CA ALA A 276 -2.41 28.88 12.53
C ALA A 276 -1.83 28.92 13.95
N GLY A 277 -1.13 27.85 14.35
CA GLY A 277 -0.50 27.71 15.67
C GLY A 277 -1.44 27.34 16.80
N GLU A 278 -2.70 27.01 16.51
CA GLU A 278 -3.66 26.50 17.49
C GLU A 278 -3.91 25.00 17.26
N GLU A 279 -3.41 24.15 18.16
CA GLU A 279 -3.74 22.73 18.22
C GLU A 279 -5.23 22.52 18.53
N GLN A 280 -5.90 21.69 17.73
CA GLN A 280 -7.33 21.50 17.92
C GLN A 280 -7.90 20.25 17.22
N ALA A 281 -8.80 19.57 17.92
CA ALA A 281 -9.68 18.57 17.32
C ALA A 281 -10.92 19.21 16.67
N ARG A 282 -11.35 18.66 15.54
CA ARG A 282 -12.57 18.97 14.78
C ARG A 282 -13.19 17.66 14.27
N PRO A 283 -13.82 16.86 15.16
CA PRO A 283 -14.36 15.54 14.79
C PRO A 283 -15.49 15.60 13.75
N ASP A 284 -16.24 16.71 13.69
CA ASP A 284 -17.31 16.91 12.69
C ASP A 284 -16.79 17.38 11.32
N PHE A 285 -15.48 17.55 11.16
CA PHE A 285 -14.91 17.95 9.88
C PHE A 285 -15.01 16.81 8.85
N ARG A 286 -15.33 17.17 7.61
CA ARG A 286 -15.61 16.22 6.53
C ARG A 286 -14.36 15.48 6.02
N ASN A 287 -13.19 16.09 6.19
CA ASN A 287 -11.90 15.59 5.73
C ASN A 287 -11.08 15.04 6.91
N ARG A 288 -10.08 14.21 6.63
CA ARG A 288 -9.18 13.62 7.64
C ARG A 288 -7.86 14.40 7.66
N VAL A 289 -7.55 15.01 8.78
CA VAL A 289 -6.27 15.67 9.06
C VAL A 289 -5.78 15.13 10.40
N ILE A 290 -4.69 14.39 10.41
CA ILE A 290 -4.32 13.52 11.53
C ILE A 290 -2.85 13.72 11.90
N GLY A 291 -2.57 13.80 13.20
CA GLY A 291 -1.20 13.86 13.75
C GLY A 291 -0.58 15.25 13.70
N ASP A 292 0.75 15.28 13.82
CA ASP A 292 1.57 16.49 13.82
C ASP A 292 1.60 17.16 12.43
N VAL A 293 0.51 17.84 12.12
CA VAL A 293 0.30 18.65 10.93
C VAL A 293 0.17 20.10 11.34
N ASP A 294 1.18 20.91 11.09
CA ASP A 294 1.16 22.36 11.31
C ASP A 294 0.77 23.10 10.03
N LEU A 295 -0.49 23.55 9.98
CA LEU A 295 -1.05 24.33 8.89
C LEU A 295 -0.96 25.82 9.20
N ALA A 296 -0.37 26.61 8.30
CA ALA A 296 -0.36 28.07 8.43
C ALA A 296 -1.77 28.68 8.36
N ASP A 297 -2.68 28.03 7.63
CA ASP A 297 -4.07 28.46 7.53
C ASP A 297 -4.85 28.28 8.84
N THR A 298 -5.65 29.29 9.20
CA THR A 298 -6.74 29.07 10.17
C THR A 298 -7.67 27.96 9.67
N PHE A 299 -8.27 27.18 10.57
CA PHE A 299 -9.19 26.11 10.17
C PHE A 299 -10.32 26.59 9.27
N ALA A 300 -10.88 27.77 9.52
CA ALA A 300 -11.96 28.32 8.68
C ALA A 300 -11.50 28.59 7.24
N ARG A 301 -10.28 29.08 7.06
CA ARG A 301 -9.69 29.26 5.74
C ARG A 301 -9.39 27.92 5.09
N PHE A 302 -8.67 27.03 5.78
CA PHE A 302 -8.35 25.70 5.27
C PHE A 302 -9.62 24.95 4.81
N ALA A 303 -10.67 24.96 5.62
CA ALA A 303 -11.95 24.32 5.29
C ALA A 303 -12.65 24.92 4.06
N GLN A 304 -12.44 26.21 3.78
CA GLN A 304 -12.96 26.92 2.60
C GLN A 304 -12.12 26.66 1.33
N ARG A 305 -10.82 26.40 1.48
CA ARG A 305 -9.89 26.18 0.36
C ARG A 305 -9.80 24.73 -0.10
N THR A 306 -10.29 23.80 0.71
CA THR A 306 -10.23 22.36 0.46
C THR A 306 -11.53 21.82 -0.11
N GLY A 307 -11.42 20.79 -0.94
CA GLY A 307 -12.53 19.98 -1.43
C GLY A 307 -13.01 18.94 -0.42
N GLU A 308 -13.52 17.84 -0.92
CA GLU A 308 -13.93 16.65 -0.16
C GLU A 308 -12.88 15.54 -0.26
N ARG A 309 -12.96 14.54 0.62
CA ARG A 309 -12.10 13.34 0.59
C ARG A 309 -10.60 13.64 0.71
N ILE A 310 -10.25 14.70 1.43
CA ILE A 310 -8.87 15.07 1.69
C ILE A 310 -8.35 14.25 2.87
N ALA A 311 -7.21 13.60 2.67
CA ALA A 311 -6.49 12.88 3.73
C ALA A 311 -5.10 13.49 3.90
N ILE A 312 -4.84 14.11 5.05
CA ILE A 312 -3.52 14.58 5.46
C ILE A 312 -3.15 13.85 6.73
N ARG A 313 -2.10 13.03 6.68
CA ARG A 313 -1.80 12.07 7.74
C ARG A 313 -0.33 12.08 8.09
N ALA A 314 -0.02 12.65 9.25
CA ALA A 314 1.29 12.60 9.89
C ALA A 314 1.26 11.59 11.04
N ASP A 315 0.79 10.36 10.76
CA ASP A 315 0.67 9.27 11.73
C ASP A 315 1.73 8.17 11.55
N GLU A 316 2.47 8.18 10.43
CA GLU A 316 3.64 7.34 10.14
C GLU A 316 4.95 8.14 10.16
N GLY A 317 5.02 9.17 9.31
CA GLY A 317 6.11 10.15 9.28
C GLY A 317 5.61 11.54 9.68
N GLU A 318 6.42 12.25 10.46
CA GLU A 318 6.09 13.55 11.06
C GLU A 318 7.37 14.37 11.32
N PRO A 319 7.28 15.71 11.47
CA PRO A 319 6.09 16.55 11.34
C PRO A 319 5.77 16.92 9.88
N PHE A 320 4.53 17.36 9.62
CA PHE A 320 4.17 18.04 8.38
C PHE A 320 4.05 19.55 8.62
N VAL A 321 4.77 20.34 7.84
CA VAL A 321 4.63 21.80 7.84
C VAL A 321 4.04 22.23 6.50
N ILE A 322 2.83 22.80 6.52
CA ILE A 322 2.07 23.15 5.33
C ILE A 322 1.71 24.64 5.38
N GLY A 323 2.19 25.40 4.40
CA GLY A 323 1.88 26.82 4.22
C GLY A 323 0.42 27.10 3.87
N HIS A 324 0.13 28.34 3.48
CA HIS A 324 -1.23 28.74 3.12
C HIS A 324 -1.68 28.00 1.85
N VAL A 325 -2.85 27.37 1.90
CA VAL A 325 -3.39 26.68 0.72
C VAL A 325 -4.03 27.72 -0.22
N ASP A 326 -3.67 27.69 -1.51
CA ASP A 326 -4.39 28.47 -2.54
C ASP A 326 -5.73 27.79 -2.84
N GLU A 327 -5.67 26.52 -3.23
CA GLU A 327 -6.81 25.67 -3.56
C GLU A 327 -6.40 24.19 -3.50
N MET A 328 -7.24 23.33 -2.94
CA MET A 328 -7.02 21.89 -2.87
C MET A 328 -8.26 21.14 -3.35
N GLY A 329 -8.14 20.47 -4.50
CA GLY A 329 -9.21 19.68 -5.12
C GLY A 329 -9.56 18.42 -4.33
N ASP A 330 -10.64 17.75 -4.72
CA ASP A 330 -11.13 16.54 -4.03
C ASP A 330 -10.10 15.40 -4.07
N GLY A 331 -10.06 14.57 -3.03
CA GLY A 331 -9.27 13.33 -3.03
C GLY A 331 -7.77 13.51 -2.87
N VAL A 332 -7.29 14.70 -2.49
CA VAL A 332 -5.86 14.94 -2.27
C VAL A 332 -5.35 14.17 -1.04
N VAL A 333 -4.16 13.58 -1.18
CA VAL A 333 -3.52 12.77 -0.14
C VAL A 333 -2.15 13.33 0.22
N PHE A 334 -1.91 13.46 1.52
CA PHE A 334 -0.61 13.76 2.12
C PHE A 334 -0.28 12.66 3.12
N HIS A 335 0.91 12.10 2.99
CA HIS A 335 1.43 11.05 3.88
C HIS A 335 2.96 11.08 3.86
N ALA A 336 3.64 10.32 4.70
CA ALA A 336 5.09 10.21 4.71
C ALA A 336 5.52 8.84 5.23
N LEU A 337 6.71 8.41 4.81
CA LEU A 337 7.29 7.18 5.35
C LEU A 337 7.78 7.38 6.78
N GLU A 338 7.90 6.30 7.55
CA GLU A 338 8.44 6.35 8.90
C GLU A 338 9.79 7.09 8.96
N HIS A 339 9.98 7.88 10.00
CA HIS A 339 11.17 8.71 10.21
C HIS A 339 11.43 9.76 9.12
N THR A 340 10.42 10.13 8.35
CA THR A 340 10.51 11.19 7.33
C THR A 340 9.45 12.25 7.56
N ASP A 341 9.72 13.46 7.10
CA ASP A 341 8.89 14.64 7.27
C ASP A 341 8.44 15.20 5.90
N LEU A 342 7.61 16.24 5.95
CA LEU A 342 7.12 16.93 4.76
C LEU A 342 7.04 18.44 4.99
N HIS A 343 7.56 19.21 4.05
CA HIS A 343 7.43 20.67 4.07
C HIS A 343 6.83 21.17 2.76
N VAL A 344 5.76 21.96 2.88
CA VAL A 344 5.07 22.57 1.75
C VAL A 344 4.91 24.07 1.99
N GLY A 345 5.33 24.87 1.01
CA GLY A 345 5.32 26.32 1.05
C GLY A 345 3.93 26.94 0.89
N ASP A 346 3.93 28.26 0.65
CA ASP A 346 2.74 29.08 0.55
C ASP A 346 2.11 29.07 -0.85
N ASP A 347 0.79 29.26 -0.89
CA ASP A 347 -0.02 29.45 -2.10
C ASP A 347 0.09 28.30 -3.13
N VAL A 348 0.33 27.08 -2.64
CA VAL A 348 0.34 25.86 -3.45
C VAL A 348 -1.09 25.47 -3.84
N ARG A 349 -1.26 25.05 -5.10
CA ARG A 349 -2.51 24.52 -5.64
C ARG A 349 -2.41 23.02 -5.93
N TYR A 350 -3.42 22.28 -5.49
CA TYR A 350 -3.51 20.82 -5.65
C TYR A 350 -4.71 20.48 -6.53
N GLY A 351 -4.46 19.81 -7.65
CA GLY A 351 -5.49 19.20 -8.48
C GLY A 351 -6.17 18.05 -7.76
N ALA A 352 -7.33 17.64 -8.26
CA ALA A 352 -8.09 16.54 -7.67
C ALA A 352 -7.26 15.24 -7.71
N GLY A 353 -7.22 14.51 -6.59
CA GLY A 353 -6.47 13.26 -6.47
C GLY A 353 -4.94 13.42 -6.48
N ALA A 354 -4.40 14.64 -6.34
CA ALA A 354 -2.96 14.82 -6.20
C ALA A 354 -2.44 14.15 -4.92
N ILE A 355 -1.25 13.55 -5.00
CA ILE A 355 -0.59 12.83 -3.91
C ILE A 355 0.75 13.50 -3.62
N VAL A 356 0.94 13.94 -2.39
CA VAL A 356 2.20 14.49 -1.88
C VAL A 356 2.69 13.56 -0.77
N HIS A 357 3.73 12.79 -1.06
CA HIS A 357 4.23 11.78 -0.14
C HIS A 357 5.65 12.13 0.32
N GLY A 358 5.81 12.32 1.62
CA GLY A 358 7.09 12.42 2.30
C GLY A 358 7.87 11.12 2.21
N GLY A 359 9.18 11.19 2.27
CA GLY A 359 9.98 9.98 2.14
C GLY A 359 11.43 10.35 2.03
N GLY A 360 12.26 9.44 2.51
CA GLY A 360 13.66 9.70 2.62
C GLY A 360 14.35 9.77 1.26
N ARG A 361 15.01 10.90 0.98
CA ARG A 361 15.75 11.11 -0.24
C ARG A 361 17.25 10.96 0.03
N VAL A 362 17.85 9.87 -0.42
CA VAL A 362 19.31 9.67 -0.35
C VAL A 362 19.98 10.57 -1.39
N VAL A 363 20.39 11.77 -0.98
CA VAL A 363 21.10 12.72 -1.87
C VAL A 363 22.60 12.41 -1.93
N VAL A 364 23.13 11.78 -0.88
CA VAL A 364 24.50 11.30 -0.78
C VAL A 364 24.48 9.94 -0.08
N GLU A 365 25.16 8.95 -0.66
CA GLU A 365 25.25 7.60 -0.09
C GLU A 365 25.80 7.64 1.36
N GLY A 366 25.02 7.09 2.30
CA GLY A 366 25.38 7.05 3.72
C GLY A 366 25.15 8.34 4.50
N GLN A 367 24.46 9.34 3.92
CA GLN A 367 23.94 10.51 4.64
C GLN A 367 22.48 10.29 5.06
N PRO A 368 22.00 11.06 6.06
CA PRO A 368 20.58 11.08 6.40
C PRO A 368 19.77 11.47 5.18
N ASP A 369 18.59 10.88 5.08
CA ASP A 369 17.65 11.22 4.05
C ASP A 369 17.19 12.68 4.16
N GLU A 370 17.00 13.33 3.01
CA GLU A 370 16.40 14.67 2.95
C GLU A 370 14.88 14.59 2.85
N GLN A 371 14.24 15.59 3.45
CA GLN A 371 12.80 15.86 3.41
C GLN A 371 12.25 15.98 1.98
N THR A 372 11.00 15.58 1.78
CA THR A 372 10.24 16.01 0.57
C THR A 372 9.77 17.44 0.76
N VAL A 373 10.15 18.32 -0.17
CA VAL A 373 9.85 19.75 -0.09
C VAL A 373 9.05 20.19 -1.31
N VAL A 374 7.96 20.91 -1.10
CA VAL A 374 7.24 21.63 -2.17
C VAL A 374 7.34 23.11 -1.87
N GLY A 375 7.92 23.89 -2.78
CA GLY A 375 8.11 25.34 -2.63
C GLY A 375 6.84 26.15 -2.80
N ASP A 376 6.99 27.47 -2.78
CA ASP A 376 5.87 28.42 -2.87
C ASP A 376 5.28 28.46 -4.28
N ASP A 377 4.02 28.88 -4.44
CA ASP A 377 3.35 29.10 -5.74
C ASP A 377 3.33 27.88 -6.69
N VAL A 378 3.59 26.67 -6.16
CA VAL A 378 3.60 25.43 -6.94
C VAL A 378 2.19 25.04 -7.36
N ARG A 379 2.06 24.41 -8.54
CA ARG A 379 0.80 23.83 -9.01
C ARG A 379 0.96 22.37 -9.34
N LEU A 380 0.22 21.53 -8.63
CA LEU A 380 0.11 20.10 -8.86
C LEU A 380 -1.18 19.82 -9.63
N GLY A 381 -1.08 19.14 -10.76
CA GLY A 381 -2.22 18.77 -11.60
C GLY A 381 -3.04 17.62 -11.02
N ASP A 382 -4.16 17.32 -11.67
CA ASP A 382 -5.07 16.26 -11.25
C ASP A 382 -4.36 14.90 -11.29
N GLY A 383 -4.44 14.12 -10.20
CA GLY A 383 -3.79 12.79 -10.09
C GLY A 383 -2.26 12.82 -10.19
N SER A 384 -1.63 13.98 -9.99
CA SER A 384 -0.17 14.07 -9.97
C SER A 384 0.42 13.50 -8.67
N VAL A 385 1.66 13.00 -8.75
CA VAL A 385 2.35 12.36 -7.63
C VAL A 385 3.69 13.06 -7.39
N VAL A 386 3.94 13.46 -6.15
CA VAL A 386 5.25 13.93 -5.67
C VAL A 386 5.70 12.99 -4.57
N PHE A 387 6.88 12.39 -4.71
CA PHE A 387 7.43 11.48 -3.70
C PHE A 387 8.95 11.62 -3.62
N ARG A 388 9.52 11.72 -2.41
CA ARG A 388 10.99 11.82 -2.20
C ARG A 388 11.62 12.90 -3.10
N SER A 389 11.06 14.10 -3.15
CA SER A 389 11.42 15.10 -4.16
C SER A 389 11.42 16.53 -3.61
N THR A 390 12.23 17.40 -4.22
CA THR A 390 12.16 18.85 -4.00
C THR A 390 11.53 19.51 -5.22
N ILE A 391 10.43 20.22 -5.02
CA ILE A 391 9.74 20.95 -6.08
C ILE A 391 9.97 22.44 -5.85
N GLY A 392 10.82 23.08 -6.64
CA GLY A 392 11.15 24.50 -6.47
C GLY A 392 9.96 25.44 -6.75
N ASP A 393 10.05 26.65 -6.21
CA ASP A 393 8.98 27.66 -6.26
C ASP A 393 8.43 27.92 -7.66
N GLY A 394 7.11 28.08 -7.77
CA GLY A 394 6.41 28.38 -9.01
C GLY A 394 6.42 27.24 -10.04
N ALA A 395 6.94 26.06 -9.69
CA ALA A 395 6.93 24.90 -10.57
C ALA A 395 5.50 24.40 -10.83
N ARG A 396 5.33 23.71 -11.96
CA ARG A 396 4.04 23.19 -12.44
C ARG A 396 4.20 21.74 -12.83
N ILE A 397 3.49 20.88 -12.13
CA ILE A 397 3.41 19.44 -12.41
C ILE A 397 2.07 19.18 -13.09
N GLY A 398 2.10 18.70 -14.33
CA GLY A 398 0.88 18.44 -15.09
C GLY A 398 0.05 17.27 -14.57
N ASP A 399 -1.18 17.17 -15.06
CA ASP A 399 -2.12 16.11 -14.68
C ASP A 399 -1.53 14.73 -14.95
N ARG A 400 -1.72 13.81 -14.00
CA ARG A 400 -1.23 12.43 -14.03
C ARG A 400 0.26 12.33 -14.33
N SER A 401 1.05 13.26 -13.81
CA SER A 401 2.50 13.20 -13.84
C SER A 401 3.04 12.72 -12.49
N ALA A 402 4.19 12.06 -12.48
CA ALA A 402 4.86 11.65 -11.26
C ALA A 402 6.28 12.23 -11.23
N VAL A 403 6.67 12.81 -10.09
CA VAL A 403 8.02 13.29 -9.80
C VAL A 403 8.51 12.55 -8.58
N VAL A 404 9.51 11.68 -8.80
CA VAL A 404 10.03 10.78 -7.76
C VAL A 404 11.54 10.90 -7.67
N GLY A 405 12.08 11.01 -6.46
CA GLY A 405 13.53 11.06 -6.25
C GLY A 405 14.22 12.25 -6.90
N THR A 406 13.51 13.35 -7.16
CA THR A 406 13.97 14.39 -8.09
C THR A 406 13.96 15.79 -7.47
N ASP A 407 15.00 16.58 -7.76
CA ASP A 407 15.00 18.03 -7.53
C ASP A 407 14.59 18.77 -8.80
N LEU A 408 13.42 19.38 -8.76
CA LEU A 408 12.98 20.30 -9.80
C LEU A 408 13.36 21.74 -9.41
N PRO A 409 14.01 22.49 -10.31
CA PRO A 409 14.32 23.89 -10.06
C PRO A 409 13.04 24.73 -10.02
N ALA A 410 13.14 25.93 -9.45
CA ALA A 410 12.06 26.92 -9.47
C ALA A 410 11.57 27.19 -10.90
N GLY A 411 10.25 27.29 -11.07
CA GLY A 411 9.58 27.52 -12.34
C GLY A 411 9.63 26.34 -13.31
N ALA A 412 10.09 25.16 -12.89
CA ALA A 412 10.09 23.95 -13.71
C ALA A 412 8.67 23.62 -14.21
N LEU A 413 8.58 23.14 -15.45
CA LEU A 413 7.33 22.68 -16.05
C LEU A 413 7.46 21.20 -16.41
N VAL A 414 6.69 20.36 -15.72
CA VAL A 414 6.52 18.95 -16.05
C VAL A 414 5.22 18.82 -16.85
N PRO A 415 5.26 18.48 -18.15
CA PRO A 415 4.04 18.33 -18.95
C PRO A 415 3.10 17.26 -18.39
N PRO A 416 1.79 17.31 -18.70
CA PRO A 416 0.84 16.27 -18.28
C PRO A 416 1.26 14.87 -18.74
N GLY A 417 1.01 13.87 -17.91
CA GLY A 417 1.33 12.48 -18.17
C GLY A 417 2.82 12.15 -18.15
N THR A 418 3.68 13.00 -17.58
CA THR A 418 5.14 12.79 -17.59
C THR A 418 5.60 12.12 -16.31
N ILE A 419 6.47 11.11 -16.44
CA ILE A 419 7.13 10.46 -15.32
C ILE A 419 8.59 10.95 -15.26
N VAL A 420 8.96 11.58 -14.15
CA VAL A 420 10.32 12.01 -13.84
C VAL A 420 10.82 11.20 -12.65
N LEU A 421 11.90 10.44 -12.83
CA LEU A 421 12.50 9.60 -11.80
C LEU A 421 13.98 9.94 -11.68
N ASN A 422 14.44 10.18 -10.46
CA ASN A 422 15.86 10.37 -10.15
C ASN A 422 16.57 11.41 -11.05
N GLY A 423 15.90 12.53 -11.33
CA GLY A 423 16.43 13.61 -12.15
C GLY A 423 16.26 13.44 -13.67
N GLU A 424 15.69 12.33 -14.14
CA GLU A 424 15.52 12.06 -15.57
C GLU A 424 14.05 11.88 -15.94
N VAL A 425 13.67 12.33 -17.14
CA VAL A 425 12.36 12.00 -17.72
C VAL A 425 12.39 10.53 -18.12
N PHE A 426 11.74 9.69 -17.30
CA PHE A 426 11.67 8.25 -17.49
C PHE A 426 10.73 7.87 -18.65
N GLY A 427 9.62 8.59 -18.78
CA GLY A 427 8.63 8.31 -19.82
C GLY A 427 7.32 9.05 -19.62
N VAL A 428 6.26 8.52 -20.21
CA VAL A 428 4.89 9.05 -20.09
C VAL A 428 3.93 7.98 -19.60
N VAL A 429 2.81 8.41 -19.01
CA VAL A 429 1.65 7.56 -18.71
C VAL A 429 0.98 7.13 -20.01
N GLU A 430 0.79 5.82 -20.19
CA GLU A 430 0.41 5.22 -21.47
C GLU A 430 -1.09 4.87 -21.61
N TRP A 431 -1.92 5.25 -20.65
CA TRP A 431 -3.34 4.90 -20.60
C TRP A 431 -4.22 6.06 -20.19
#